data_AF-X6LHF7-F1
#
_entry.id   AF-X6LHF7-F1
#
_cell.length_a   1.000
_cell.length_b   1.000
_cell.length_c   1.000
_cell.angle_alpha   90.00
_cell.angle_beta   90.00
_cell.angle_gamma   90.00
#
_symmetry.space_group_name_H-M   'P 1'
#
loop_
_entity.id
_entity.type
_entity.pdbx_description
1 polymer ?
#
loop_
_entity_poly.entity_id
_entity_poly.type
_entity_poly.pdbx_seq_one_letter_code
_entity_poly.pdbx_strand_id
1 'polypeptide(L)'
;DGFQNINGYDCYTSSHLLEEIAMKLNETQLDSVFTCLINRLKGKDEKNREFYAKCIGFLSTRLNKKQLDDVFECLNGLKEENKCIRALCEQSLEIISTKLNDKQLDRVFSAFIHRLKDTNKWDCGSRAKLLDIIATKASEKQLEEVVNVLMSGVKDENNDVRKSCAKSLGVILEKLNEKQLENAINTLIGGLKDKYSCVYIPCAKSLGVISTNLTDKQLEK
;
A
#
# COMPACT_ATOMS: atom_id res chain seq x y z
N ASP A 1 8.01 22.06 21.83
CA ASP A 1 8.98 21.43 20.92
C ASP A 1 9.36 19.98 21.26
N GLY A 2 8.40 19.05 21.36
CA GLY A 2 8.68 17.68 21.85
C GLY A 2 8.86 16.56 20.81
N PHE A 3 8.87 16.87 19.51
CA PHE A 3 9.02 15.85 18.44
C PHE A 3 10.06 16.28 17.41
N GLN A 4 11.18 16.85 17.88
CA GLN A 4 12.34 16.98 17.02
C GLN A 4 13.07 15.65 16.99
N ASN A 5 13.46 15.29 15.78
CA ASN A 5 14.05 14.05 15.34
C ASN A 5 15.37 13.79 16.08
N ILE A 6 15.32 13.07 17.20
CA ILE A 6 16.51 12.59 17.91
C ILE A 6 16.70 11.13 17.54
N ASN A 7 17.65 10.94 16.63
CA ASN A 7 18.33 9.69 16.31
C ASN A 7 17.50 8.66 15.55
N GLY A 8 18.14 8.04 14.55
CA GLY A 8 17.60 6.96 13.72
C GLY A 8 17.30 5.69 14.52
N TYR A 9 16.31 5.78 15.41
CA TYR A 9 15.69 4.66 16.08
C TYR A 9 14.87 3.86 15.08
N ASP A 10 14.97 2.54 15.21
CA ASP A 10 14.21 1.57 14.44
C ASP A 10 12.72 1.94 14.41
N CYS A 11 12.19 2.19 13.21
CA CYS A 11 10.85 2.73 13.03
C CYS A 11 9.75 1.80 13.56
N TYR A 12 10.08 0.52 13.78
CA TYR A 12 9.18 -0.51 14.32
C TYR A 12 9.01 -0.41 15.85
N THR A 13 10.09 -0.13 16.59
CA THR A 13 9.99 0.03 18.05
C THR A 13 9.25 1.31 18.41
N SER A 14 9.47 2.39 17.65
CA SER A 14 8.77 3.65 17.84
C SER A 14 7.27 3.55 17.50
N SER A 15 6.88 2.74 16.51
CA SER A 15 5.48 2.58 16.12
C SER A 15 4.62 1.87 17.14
N HIS A 16 5.11 0.78 17.74
CA HIS A 16 4.35 0.06 18.76
C HIS A 16 4.16 0.90 20.03
N LEU A 17 5.20 1.65 20.43
CA LEU A 17 5.10 2.60 21.53
C LEU A 17 4.07 3.71 21.23
N LEU A 18 4.02 4.23 20.01
CA LEU A 18 3.03 5.21 19.58
C LEU A 18 1.60 4.65 19.63
N GLU A 19 1.40 3.40 19.20
CA GLU A 19 0.11 2.71 19.28
C GLU A 19 -0.31 2.45 20.73
N GLU A 20 0.59 1.97 21.59
CA GLU A 20 0.32 1.77 23.02
C GLU A 20 -0.03 3.07 23.74
N ILE A 21 0.70 4.15 23.44
CA ILE A 21 0.42 5.48 23.98
C ILE A 21 -0.95 5.94 23.49
N ALA A 22 -1.23 5.79 22.20
CA ALA A 22 -2.51 6.16 21.60
C ALA A 22 -3.68 5.45 22.28
N MET A 23 -3.53 4.18 22.67
CA MET A 23 -4.56 3.41 23.37
C MET A 23 -4.83 3.89 24.80
N LYS A 24 -3.86 4.58 25.43
CA LYS A 24 -3.98 5.11 26.80
C LYS A 24 -4.56 6.52 26.88
N LEU A 25 -4.66 7.25 25.76
CA LEU A 25 -5.21 8.61 25.75
C LEU A 25 -6.72 8.61 26.01
N ASN A 26 -7.23 9.56 26.78
CA ASN A 26 -8.66 9.85 26.77
C ASN A 26 -9.07 10.64 25.51
N GLU A 27 -10.36 10.83 25.28
CA GLU A 27 -10.87 11.50 24.07
C GLU A 27 -10.32 12.93 23.91
N THR A 28 -10.34 13.73 24.99
CA THR A 28 -9.80 15.10 24.98
C THR A 28 -8.31 15.14 24.64
N GLN A 29 -7.53 14.21 25.19
CA GLN A 29 -6.11 14.09 24.90
C GLN A 29 -5.86 13.65 23.45
N LEU A 30 -6.63 12.68 22.96
CA LEU A 30 -6.55 12.22 21.58
C LEU A 30 -6.87 13.35 20.59
N ASP A 31 -7.92 14.12 20.86
CA ASP A 31 -8.31 15.27 20.03
C ASP A 31 -7.23 16.36 20.02
N SER A 32 -6.60 16.62 21.17
CA SER A 32 -5.48 17.56 21.27
C SER A 32 -4.26 17.09 20.46
N VAL A 33 -3.90 15.80 20.57
CA VAL A 33 -2.80 15.21 19.80
C VAL A 33 -3.11 15.23 18.31
N PHE A 34 -4.32 14.84 17.90
CA PHE A 34 -4.78 14.89 16.53
C PHE A 34 -4.71 16.32 15.95
N THR A 35 -5.22 17.31 16.69
CA THR A 35 -5.18 18.72 16.30
C THR A 35 -3.75 19.21 16.14
N CYS A 36 -2.83 18.80 17.01
CA CYS A 36 -1.41 19.11 16.88
C CYS A 36 -0.81 18.51 15.60
N LEU A 37 -1.07 17.22 15.34
CA LEU A 37 -0.55 16.52 14.16
C LEU A 37 -1.09 17.10 12.85
N ILE A 38 -2.38 17.40 12.77
CA ILE A 38 -2.98 17.94 11.54
C ILE A 38 -2.46 19.35 11.24
N ASN A 39 -2.25 20.18 12.26
CA ASN A 39 -1.65 21.51 12.08
C ASN A 39 -0.19 21.42 11.58
N ARG A 40 0.58 20.46 12.09
CA ARG A 40 1.94 20.21 11.62
C ARG A 40 1.98 19.65 10.20
N LEU A 41 1.02 18.81 9.83
CA LEU A 41 0.86 18.30 8.47
C LEU A 41 0.59 19.44 7.47
N LYS A 42 -0.25 20.43 7.84
CA LYS A 42 -0.50 21.67 7.06
C LYS A 42 0.72 22.59 6.95
N GLY A 43 1.66 22.49 7.88
CA GLY A 43 2.84 23.35 7.97
C GLY A 43 3.76 23.28 6.75
N LYS A 44 4.67 24.26 6.63
CA LYS A 44 5.62 24.37 5.51
C LYS A 44 6.78 23.36 5.54
N ASP A 45 6.94 22.62 6.64
CA ASP A 45 8.05 21.67 6.80
C ASP A 45 7.75 20.35 6.08
N GLU A 46 8.08 20.32 4.79
CA GLU A 46 7.87 19.16 3.91
C GLU A 46 8.61 17.91 4.39
N LYS A 47 9.75 18.06 5.08
CA LYS A 47 10.61 16.93 5.47
C LYS A 47 9.95 16.05 6.54
N ASN A 48 9.14 16.65 7.40
CA ASN A 48 8.49 15.96 8.52
C ASN A 48 7.04 15.54 8.23
N ARG A 49 6.44 15.93 7.10
CA ARG A 49 5.04 15.58 6.77
C ARG A 49 4.79 14.08 6.70
N GLU A 50 5.73 13.31 6.14
CA GLU A 50 5.62 11.84 6.08
C GLU A 50 5.52 11.23 7.50
N PHE A 51 6.30 11.76 8.44
CA PHE A 51 6.27 11.33 9.84
C PHE A 51 4.93 11.66 10.50
N TYR A 52 4.41 12.88 10.32
CA TYR A 52 3.11 13.26 10.88
C TYR A 52 1.96 12.44 10.30
N ALA A 53 1.97 12.18 8.99
CA ALA A 53 1.00 11.31 8.34
C ALA A 53 1.06 9.88 8.94
N LYS A 54 2.26 9.35 9.17
CA LYS A 54 2.45 8.05 9.82
C LYS A 54 1.91 8.03 11.26
N CYS A 55 2.16 9.07 12.05
CA CYS A 55 1.59 9.21 13.40
C CYS A 55 0.06 9.21 13.37
N ILE A 56 -0.55 9.97 12.46
CA ILE A 56 -2.01 9.98 12.26
C ILE A 56 -2.51 8.57 11.86
N GLY A 57 -1.72 7.86 11.05
CA GLY A 57 -1.96 6.47 10.67
C GLY A 57 -2.12 5.55 11.87
N PHE A 58 -1.26 5.67 12.89
CA PHE A 58 -1.38 4.91 14.15
C PHE A 58 -2.62 5.28 14.95
N LEU A 59 -2.98 6.57 14.97
CA LEU A 59 -4.17 7.04 15.67
C LEU A 59 -5.47 6.64 14.97
N SER A 60 -5.42 6.26 13.69
CA SER A 60 -6.60 6.02 12.84
C SER A 60 -7.58 4.99 13.39
N THR A 61 -7.13 4.07 14.24
CA THR A 61 -8.00 3.12 14.95
C THR A 61 -9.05 3.82 15.80
N ARG A 62 -8.68 4.97 16.39
CA ARG A 62 -9.51 5.78 17.27
C ARG A 62 -10.10 7.03 16.63
N LEU A 63 -9.61 7.43 15.45
CA LEU A 63 -10.17 8.57 14.73
C LEU A 63 -11.56 8.26 14.18
N ASN A 64 -12.46 9.25 14.25
CA ASN A 64 -13.77 9.17 13.63
C ASN A 64 -13.72 9.58 12.13
N LYS A 65 -14.83 9.39 11.42
CA LYS A 65 -14.91 9.69 9.97
C LYS A 65 -14.62 11.16 9.67
N LYS A 66 -15.16 12.10 10.46
CA LYS A 66 -14.91 13.54 10.30
C LYS A 66 -13.43 13.88 10.43
N GLN A 67 -12.74 13.31 11.43
CA GLN A 67 -11.30 13.50 11.61
C GLN A 67 -10.49 12.95 10.44
N LEU A 68 -10.87 11.79 9.88
CA LEU A 68 -10.24 11.29 8.66
C LEU A 68 -10.53 12.18 7.45
N ASP A 69 -11.76 12.70 7.32
CA ASP A 69 -12.09 13.68 6.28
C ASP A 69 -11.18 14.91 6.35
N ASP A 70 -10.98 15.48 7.55
CA ASP A 70 -10.08 16.61 7.78
C ASP A 70 -8.63 16.29 7.35
N VAL A 71 -8.15 15.07 7.62
CA VAL A 71 -6.81 14.61 7.20
C VAL A 71 -6.71 14.58 5.68
N PHE A 72 -7.68 13.98 4.99
CA PHE A 72 -7.66 13.90 3.53
C PHE A 72 -7.83 15.26 2.87
N GLU A 73 -8.57 16.19 3.48
CA GLU A 73 -8.62 17.59 3.07
C GLU A 73 -7.26 18.26 3.20
N CYS A 74 -6.58 18.07 4.33
CA CYS A 74 -5.24 18.59 4.58
C CYS A 74 -4.21 18.06 3.57
N LEU A 75 -4.34 16.80 3.16
CA LEU A 75 -3.41 16.17 2.20
C LEU A 75 -3.62 16.65 0.76
N ASN A 76 -4.80 17.20 0.46
CA ASN A 76 -5.18 17.58 -0.90
C ASN A 76 -4.30 18.70 -1.44
N GLY A 77 -3.69 18.48 -2.61
CA GLY A 77 -2.88 19.49 -3.28
C GLY A 77 -1.48 19.68 -2.68
N LEU A 78 -1.07 18.83 -1.73
CA LEU A 78 0.31 18.77 -1.31
C LEU A 78 1.18 18.21 -2.45
N LYS A 79 2.35 18.81 -2.68
CA LYS A 79 3.33 18.30 -3.66
C LYS A 79 3.67 16.82 -3.44
N GLU A 80 3.76 16.42 -2.17
CA GLU A 80 4.08 15.06 -1.73
C GLU A 80 2.83 14.31 -1.22
N GLU A 81 1.65 14.61 -1.78
CA GLU A 81 0.37 14.02 -1.37
C GLU A 81 0.42 12.49 -1.35
N ASN A 82 0.84 11.85 -2.46
CA ASN A 82 0.93 10.38 -2.55
C ASN A 82 1.84 9.79 -1.48
N LYS A 83 2.95 10.47 -1.18
CA LYS A 83 3.91 10.06 -0.17
C LYS A 83 3.30 10.10 1.23
N CYS A 84 2.53 11.14 1.53
CA CYS A 84 1.86 11.30 2.82
C CYS A 84 0.68 10.32 2.98
N ILE A 85 -0.17 10.16 1.95
CA ILE A 85 -1.27 9.18 1.93
C ILE A 85 -0.72 7.78 2.19
N ARG A 86 0.38 7.43 1.53
CA ARG A 86 1.05 6.14 1.74
C ARG A 86 1.54 5.94 3.17
N ALA A 87 2.14 6.95 3.77
CA ALA A 87 2.62 6.88 5.15
C ALA A 87 1.47 6.79 6.16
N LEU A 88 0.38 7.51 5.91
CA LEU A 88 -0.87 7.42 6.67
C LEU A 88 -1.40 5.98 6.69
N CYS A 89 -1.35 5.28 5.56
CA CYS A 89 -1.91 3.94 5.41
C CYS A 89 -0.93 2.79 5.71
N GLU A 90 0.37 3.05 5.95
CA GLU A 90 1.42 2.02 5.96
C GLU A 90 1.15 0.86 6.93
N GLN A 91 0.56 1.13 8.09
CA GLN A 91 0.31 0.14 9.15
C GLN A 91 -1.18 -0.04 9.49
N SER A 92 -2.05 0.77 8.89
CA SER A 92 -3.46 0.86 9.28
C SER A 92 -4.41 0.93 8.08
N LEU A 93 -3.94 0.59 6.88
CA LEU A 93 -4.75 0.62 5.67
C LEU A 93 -6.06 -0.17 5.83
N GLU A 94 -6.03 -1.34 6.45
CA GLU A 94 -7.24 -2.15 6.67
C GLU A 94 -8.30 -1.39 7.47
N ILE A 95 -7.89 -0.73 8.55
CA ILE A 95 -8.76 0.02 9.45
C ILE A 95 -9.19 1.35 8.83
N ILE A 96 -8.26 2.05 8.18
CA ILE A 96 -8.56 3.30 7.49
C ILE A 96 -9.59 3.06 6.40
N SER A 97 -9.39 2.04 5.57
CA SER A 97 -10.26 1.75 4.42
C SER A 97 -11.69 1.36 4.81
N THR A 98 -11.99 0.95 6.04
CA THR A 98 -13.40 0.77 6.48
C THR A 98 -14.10 2.09 6.82
N LYS A 99 -13.34 3.18 7.01
CA LYS A 99 -13.86 4.50 7.40
C LYS A 99 -13.89 5.50 6.24
N LEU A 100 -13.17 5.23 5.15
CA LEU A 100 -13.07 6.12 3.98
C LEU A 100 -14.30 6.07 3.08
N ASN A 101 -14.55 7.17 2.38
CA ASN A 101 -15.48 7.21 1.25
C ASN A 101 -14.77 6.86 -0.07
N ASP A 102 -15.54 6.62 -1.13
CA ASP A 102 -15.04 6.17 -2.44
C ASP A 102 -13.96 7.11 -3.01
N LYS A 103 -14.16 8.44 -2.92
CA LYS A 103 -13.20 9.43 -3.40
C LYS A 103 -11.87 9.37 -2.64
N GLN A 104 -11.90 9.09 -1.33
CA GLN A 104 -10.70 8.93 -0.54
C GLN A 104 -10.00 7.60 -0.86
N LEU A 105 -10.77 6.52 -1.01
CA LEU A 105 -10.24 5.23 -1.46
C LEU A 105 -9.54 5.36 -2.82
N ASP A 106 -10.14 6.05 -3.80
CA ASP A 106 -9.52 6.34 -5.11
C ASP A 106 -8.14 6.99 -4.97
N ARG A 107 -8.01 7.97 -4.05
CA ARG A 107 -6.74 8.65 -3.77
C ARG A 107 -5.72 7.71 -3.12
N VAL A 108 -6.17 6.87 -2.20
CA VAL A 108 -5.34 5.82 -1.57
C VAL A 108 -4.81 4.85 -2.64
N PHE A 109 -5.68 4.33 -3.52
CA PHE A 109 -5.27 3.45 -4.60
C PHE A 109 -4.30 4.14 -5.57
N SER A 110 -4.58 5.38 -5.96
CA SER A 110 -3.70 6.17 -6.82
C SER A 110 -2.30 6.34 -6.22
N ALA A 111 -2.22 6.67 -4.92
CA ALA A 111 -0.95 6.79 -4.21
C ALA A 111 -0.16 5.48 -4.17
N PHE A 112 -0.84 4.34 -4.05
CA PHE A 112 -0.22 3.03 -4.07
C PHE A 112 0.20 2.58 -5.47
N ILE A 113 -0.61 2.81 -6.50
CA ILE A 113 -0.25 2.55 -7.90
C ILE A 113 1.00 3.33 -8.29
N HIS A 114 1.09 4.61 -7.91
CA HIS A 114 2.29 5.42 -8.10
C HIS A 114 3.52 4.75 -7.47
N ARG A 115 3.38 4.20 -6.25
CA ARG A 115 4.47 3.52 -5.56
C ARG A 115 4.86 2.17 -6.19
N LEU A 116 3.92 1.45 -6.82
CA LEU A 116 4.24 0.19 -7.51
C LEU A 116 5.24 0.39 -8.66
N LYS A 117 5.28 1.59 -9.23
CA LYS A 117 6.24 1.99 -10.28
C LYS A 117 7.60 2.43 -9.74
N ASP A 118 7.75 2.65 -8.42
CA ASP A 118 9.00 3.10 -7.80
C ASP A 118 9.79 1.89 -7.24
N THR A 119 11.02 1.71 -7.73
CA THR A 119 11.86 0.53 -7.47
C THR A 119 12.41 0.44 -6.05
N ASN A 120 12.51 1.56 -5.34
CA ASN A 120 13.61 1.68 -4.39
C ASN A 120 13.32 1.33 -2.93
N LYS A 121 12.07 1.09 -2.50
CA LYS A 121 11.77 1.13 -1.05
C LYS A 121 10.60 0.25 -0.58
N TRP A 122 10.57 -1.05 -0.91
CA TRP A 122 9.68 -1.95 -0.18
C TRP A 122 10.24 -3.33 0.11
N ASP A 123 10.13 -3.73 1.39
CA ASP A 123 10.14 -5.13 1.76
C ASP A 123 8.93 -5.86 1.12
N CYS A 124 9.17 -7.11 0.70
CA CYS A 124 8.21 -7.92 -0.04
C CYS A 124 6.93 -8.18 0.75
N GLY A 125 7.00 -8.26 2.09
CA GLY A 125 5.85 -8.56 2.94
C GLY A 125 4.82 -7.43 3.00
N SER A 126 5.28 -6.18 3.08
CA SER A 126 4.37 -5.02 3.14
C SER A 126 3.67 -4.76 1.80
N ARG A 127 4.33 -5.07 0.68
CA ARG A 127 3.71 -5.00 -0.66
C ARG A 127 2.63 -6.08 -0.83
N ALA A 128 2.87 -7.29 -0.32
CA ALA A 128 1.87 -8.37 -0.38
C ALA A 128 0.62 -8.03 0.44
N LYS A 129 0.78 -7.52 1.67
CA LYS A 129 -0.33 -7.04 2.50
C LYS A 129 -1.17 -5.95 1.81
N LEU A 130 -0.50 -4.98 1.18
CA LEU A 130 -1.19 -3.97 0.40
C LEU A 130 -2.04 -4.61 -0.71
N LEU A 131 -1.44 -5.49 -1.50
CA LEU A 131 -2.09 -6.09 -2.66
C LEU A 131 -3.29 -6.95 -2.28
N ASP A 132 -3.24 -7.63 -1.14
CA ASP A 132 -4.39 -8.35 -0.59
C ASP A 132 -5.53 -7.40 -0.20
N ILE A 133 -5.22 -6.28 0.45
CA ILE A 133 -6.22 -5.24 0.76
C ILE A 133 -6.78 -4.62 -0.52
N ILE A 134 -5.94 -4.36 -1.53
CA ILE A 134 -6.41 -3.87 -2.83
C ILE A 134 -7.36 -4.89 -3.46
N ALA A 135 -6.99 -6.16 -3.51
CA ALA A 135 -7.82 -7.17 -4.14
C ALA A 135 -9.16 -7.40 -3.42
N THR A 136 -9.25 -7.10 -2.13
CA THR A 136 -10.49 -7.26 -1.34
C THR A 136 -11.39 -6.02 -1.36
N LYS A 137 -10.81 -4.82 -1.51
CA LYS A 137 -11.56 -3.56 -1.37
C LYS A 137 -11.62 -2.70 -2.64
N ALA A 138 -10.81 -2.97 -3.64
CA ALA A 138 -10.82 -2.22 -4.89
C ALA A 138 -12.09 -2.53 -5.69
N SER A 139 -12.61 -1.50 -6.35
CA SER A 139 -13.54 -1.69 -7.46
C SER A 139 -12.87 -2.45 -8.60
N GLU A 140 -13.67 -3.07 -9.48
CA GLU A 140 -13.16 -3.79 -10.65
C GLU A 140 -12.23 -2.92 -11.51
N LYS A 141 -12.59 -1.64 -11.70
CA LYS A 141 -11.78 -0.67 -12.44
C LYS A 141 -10.42 -0.41 -11.77
N GLN A 142 -10.39 -0.20 -10.46
CA GLN A 142 -9.14 0.02 -9.72
C GLN A 142 -8.26 -1.23 -9.75
N LEU A 143 -8.85 -2.42 -9.61
CA LEU A 143 -8.12 -3.68 -9.71
C LEU A 143 -7.54 -3.87 -11.12
N GLU A 144 -8.31 -3.55 -12.17
CA GLU A 144 -7.84 -3.58 -13.56
C GLU A 144 -6.64 -2.64 -13.77
N GLU A 145 -6.69 -1.42 -13.24
CA GLU A 145 -5.56 -0.47 -13.29
C GLU A 145 -4.31 -1.03 -12.60
N VAL A 146 -4.45 -1.64 -11.42
CA VAL A 146 -3.34 -2.28 -10.69
C VAL A 146 -2.75 -3.43 -11.49
N VAL A 147 -3.59 -4.31 -12.03
CA VAL A 147 -3.17 -5.46 -12.85
C VAL A 147 -2.43 -4.99 -14.10
N ASN A 148 -2.94 -3.98 -14.80
CA ASN A 148 -2.30 -3.41 -15.98
C ASN A 148 -0.93 -2.82 -15.65
N VAL A 149 -0.79 -2.09 -14.53
CA VAL A 149 0.50 -1.56 -14.08
C VAL A 149 1.49 -2.69 -13.78
N LEU A 150 1.06 -3.74 -13.08
CA LEU A 150 1.92 -4.89 -12.79
C LEU A 150 2.35 -5.63 -14.06
N MET A 151 1.42 -5.86 -15.00
CA MET A 151 1.76 -6.51 -16.28
C MET A 151 2.74 -5.68 -17.11
N SER A 152 2.59 -4.35 -17.11
CA SER A 152 3.55 -3.46 -17.77
C SER A 152 4.92 -3.51 -17.10
N GLY A 153 4.95 -3.53 -15.76
CA GLY A 153 6.17 -3.57 -14.97
C GLY A 153 6.95 -4.90 -15.10
N VAL A 154 6.28 -6.02 -15.41
CA VAL A 154 6.98 -7.29 -15.75
C VAL A 154 7.82 -7.15 -17.02
N LYS A 155 7.55 -6.15 -17.87
CA LYS A 155 8.27 -5.87 -19.12
C LYS A 155 9.20 -4.65 -19.03
N ASP A 156 9.38 -4.10 -17.83
CA ASP A 156 10.17 -2.88 -17.59
C ASP A 156 11.67 -3.08 -17.92
N GLU A 157 12.37 -2.02 -18.26
CA GLU A 157 13.81 -2.08 -18.57
C GLU A 157 14.65 -2.46 -17.33
N ASN A 158 14.20 -2.06 -16.13
CA ASN A 158 14.87 -2.33 -14.87
C ASN A 158 14.45 -3.72 -14.31
N ASN A 159 15.45 -4.58 -14.07
CA ASN A 159 15.22 -5.94 -13.59
C ASN A 159 14.60 -6.00 -12.17
N ASP A 160 14.83 -5.00 -11.32
CA ASP A 160 14.21 -4.91 -10.00
C ASP A 160 12.72 -4.58 -10.10
N VAL A 161 12.32 -3.71 -11.05
CA VAL A 161 10.90 -3.49 -11.38
C VAL A 161 10.27 -4.80 -11.84
N ARG A 162 10.89 -5.48 -12.82
CA ARG A 162 10.36 -6.73 -13.38
C ARG A 162 10.17 -7.80 -12.31
N LYS A 163 11.20 -8.03 -11.49
CA LYS A 163 11.16 -8.94 -10.34
C LYS A 163 10.04 -8.59 -9.37
N SER A 164 9.94 -7.31 -9.00
CA SER A 164 8.92 -6.83 -8.06
C SER A 164 7.51 -7.05 -8.61
N CYS A 165 7.27 -6.67 -9.87
CA CYS A 165 5.97 -6.79 -10.51
C CYS A 165 5.58 -8.25 -10.73
N ALA A 166 6.52 -9.12 -11.09
CA ALA A 166 6.27 -10.55 -11.22
C ALA A 166 5.80 -11.17 -9.89
N LYS A 167 6.48 -10.86 -8.78
CA LYS A 167 6.06 -11.31 -7.44
C LYS A 167 4.67 -10.78 -7.07
N SER A 168 4.45 -9.49 -7.30
CA SER A 168 3.19 -8.83 -6.96
C SER A 168 2.02 -9.34 -7.78
N LEU A 169 2.24 -9.61 -9.06
CA LEU A 169 1.24 -10.24 -9.91
C LEU A 169 0.88 -11.61 -9.31
N GLY A 170 1.88 -12.43 -8.96
CA GLY A 170 1.73 -13.68 -8.20
C GLY A 170 0.74 -13.63 -7.04
N VAL A 171 0.85 -12.61 -6.18
CA VAL A 171 0.00 -12.44 -4.99
C VAL A 171 -1.48 -12.22 -5.34
N ILE A 172 -1.77 -11.55 -6.47
CA ILE A 172 -3.15 -11.17 -6.82
C ILE A 172 -3.82 -12.10 -7.80
N LEU A 173 -3.11 -13.09 -8.38
CA LEU A 173 -3.63 -13.96 -9.44
C LEU A 173 -4.95 -14.64 -9.09
N GLU A 174 -5.09 -15.13 -7.85
CA GLU A 174 -6.31 -15.81 -7.38
C GLU A 174 -7.54 -14.89 -7.29
N LYS A 175 -7.33 -13.58 -7.32
CA LYS A 175 -8.35 -12.55 -7.17
C LYS A 175 -8.80 -11.97 -8.51
N LEU A 176 -8.18 -12.41 -9.61
CA LEU A 176 -8.46 -11.91 -10.95
C LEU A 176 -9.66 -12.63 -11.57
N ASN A 177 -10.42 -11.90 -12.39
CA ASN A 177 -11.39 -12.53 -13.27
C ASN A 177 -10.68 -13.32 -14.40
N GLU A 178 -11.40 -14.17 -15.11
CA GLU A 178 -10.84 -15.09 -16.12
C GLU A 178 -9.98 -14.36 -17.18
N LYS A 179 -10.49 -13.25 -17.72
CA LYS A 179 -9.79 -12.45 -18.73
C LYS A 179 -8.50 -11.82 -18.18
N GLN A 180 -8.55 -11.26 -16.97
CA GLN A 180 -7.38 -10.68 -16.31
C GLN A 180 -6.35 -11.76 -15.98
N LEU A 181 -6.80 -12.92 -15.50
CA LEU A 181 -5.97 -14.06 -15.17
C LEU A 181 -5.22 -14.58 -16.40
N GLU A 182 -5.90 -14.76 -17.53
CA GLU A 182 -5.27 -15.19 -18.79
C GLU A 182 -4.17 -14.22 -19.22
N ASN A 183 -4.44 -12.91 -19.21
CA ASN A 183 -3.46 -11.89 -19.56
C ASN A 183 -2.26 -11.87 -18.60
N ALA A 184 -2.51 -12.05 -17.31
CA ALA A 184 -1.47 -12.12 -16.29
C ALA A 184 -0.59 -13.36 -16.46
N ILE A 185 -1.18 -14.53 -16.72
CA ILE A 185 -0.45 -15.78 -17.02
C ILE A 185 0.42 -15.60 -18.26
N ASN A 186 -0.13 -15.09 -19.36
CA ASN A 186 0.62 -14.84 -20.59
C ASN A 186 1.79 -13.88 -20.36
N THR A 187 1.58 -12.85 -19.54
CA THR A 187 2.64 -11.91 -19.16
C THR A 187 3.76 -12.60 -18.36
N LEU A 188 3.42 -13.45 -17.37
CA LEU A 188 4.38 -14.20 -16.59
C LEU A 188 5.15 -15.24 -17.43
N ILE A 189 4.49 -15.89 -18.39
CA ILE A 189 5.14 -16.79 -19.36
C ILE A 189 6.17 -16.02 -20.19
N GLY A 190 5.86 -14.79 -20.60
CA GLY A 190 6.82 -13.89 -21.22
C GLY A 190 8.04 -13.63 -20.33
N GLY A 191 7.80 -13.39 -19.04
CA GLY A 191 8.84 -13.18 -18.02
C GLY A 191 9.73 -14.41 -17.75
N LEU A 192 9.29 -15.62 -18.08
CA LEU A 192 10.14 -16.83 -18.00
C LEU A 192 11.31 -16.79 -19.00
N LYS A 193 11.18 -15.99 -20.07
CA LYS A 193 12.23 -15.80 -21.09
C LYS A 193 13.22 -14.71 -20.71
N ASP A 194 13.11 -14.11 -19.51
CA ASP A 194 14.02 -13.06 -19.06
C ASP A 194 15.45 -13.59 -18.93
N LYS A 195 16.44 -12.76 -19.31
CA LYS A 195 17.86 -13.11 -19.23
C LYS A 195 18.38 -13.23 -17.78
N TYR A 196 17.70 -12.61 -16.80
CA TYR A 196 18.11 -12.63 -15.41
C TYR A 196 17.28 -13.61 -14.58
N SER A 197 17.97 -14.47 -13.84
CA SER A 197 17.36 -15.39 -12.87
C SER A 197 16.57 -14.71 -11.77
N CYS A 198 16.95 -13.49 -11.40
CA CYS A 198 16.19 -12.71 -10.44
C CYS A 198 14.78 -12.35 -10.91
N VAL A 199 14.47 -12.44 -12.21
CA VAL A 199 13.15 -12.17 -12.82
C VAL A 199 12.41 -13.45 -13.19
N TYR A 200 13.04 -14.40 -13.89
CA TYR A 200 12.32 -15.61 -14.31
C TYR A 200 11.94 -16.52 -13.13
N ILE A 201 12.71 -16.52 -12.03
CA ILE A 201 12.38 -17.30 -10.82
C ILE A 201 11.06 -16.80 -10.20
N PRO A 202 10.87 -15.50 -9.90
CA PRO A 202 9.57 -14.98 -9.50
C PRO A 202 8.41 -15.32 -10.43
N CYS A 203 8.63 -15.27 -11.76
CA CYS A 203 7.59 -15.62 -12.73
C CYS A 203 7.20 -17.10 -12.60
N ALA A 204 8.18 -18.00 -12.53
CA ALA A 204 7.95 -19.43 -12.34
C ALA A 204 7.24 -19.73 -11.02
N LYS A 205 7.65 -19.08 -9.92
CA LYS A 205 6.98 -19.22 -8.62
C LYS A 205 5.53 -18.77 -8.67
N SER A 206 5.26 -17.64 -9.30
CA SER A 206 3.90 -17.08 -9.42
C SER A 206 2.99 -17.97 -10.26
N LEU A 207 3.51 -18.53 -11.36
CA LEU A 207 2.80 -19.53 -12.17
C LEU A 207 2.56 -20.83 -11.40
N GLY A 208 3.52 -21.27 -10.58
CA GLY A 208 3.38 -22.46 -9.74
C GLY A 208 2.23 -22.35 -8.73
N VAL A 209 2.04 -21.18 -8.13
CA VAL A 209 0.94 -20.89 -7.18
C VAL A 209 -0.43 -21.04 -7.86
N ILE A 210 -0.59 -20.54 -9.09
CA ILE A 210 -1.84 -20.76 -9.85
C ILE A 210 -2.03 -22.24 -10.16
N SER A 211 -0.96 -22.93 -10.59
CA SER A 211 -1.07 -24.32 -11.04
C SER A 211 -1.59 -25.24 -9.93
N THR A 212 -1.24 -24.98 -8.66
CA THR A 212 -1.79 -25.73 -7.52
C THR A 212 -3.26 -25.41 -7.25
N ASN A 213 -3.68 -24.16 -7.48
CA ASN A 213 -5.03 -23.71 -7.17
C ASN A 213 -6.05 -24.01 -8.27
N LEU A 214 -5.63 -24.07 -9.54
CA LEU A 214 -6.50 -24.42 -10.67
C LEU A 214 -6.86 -25.92 -10.67
N THR A 215 -5.94 -26.78 -10.21
CA THR A 215 -6.22 -28.22 -10.03
C THR A 215 -7.30 -28.46 -8.98
N ASP A 216 -7.40 -27.62 -7.95
CA ASP A 216 -8.41 -27.77 -6.90
C ASP A 216 -9.80 -27.32 -7.38
N LYS A 217 -9.91 -26.22 -8.14
CA LYS A 217 -11.20 -25.74 -8.69
C LYS A 217 -11.81 -26.63 -9.77
N GLN A 218 -11.04 -27.52 -10.39
CA GLN A 218 -11.55 -28.50 -11.37
C GLN A 218 -11.98 -29.84 -10.74
N LEU A 219 -11.68 -30.08 -9.46
CA LEU A 219 -12.12 -31.28 -8.73
C LEU A 219 -13.47 -31.13 -8.02
N GLU A 220 -14.05 -29.92 -8.02
CA GLU A 220 -15.37 -29.62 -7.45
C GLU A 220 -16.51 -29.52 -8.49
N LYS A 221 -16.27 -29.95 -9.73
CA LYS A 221 -17.28 -30.05 -10.80
C LYS A 221 -17.47 -31.49 -11.25
#